data_AF-A0A4Q6BM41-F1
#
_entry.id   AF-A0A4Q6BM41-F1
#
_cell.length_a   1.000
_cell.length_b   1.000
_cell.length_c   1.000
_cell.angle_alpha   90.00
_cell.angle_beta   90.00
_cell.angle_gamma   90.00
#
_symmetry.space_group_name_H-M   'P 1'
#
loop_
_entity.id
_entity.type
_entity.pdbx_description
1 polymer ?
#
loop_
_entity_poly.entity_id
_entity_poly.type
_entity_poly.pdbx_seq_one_letter_code
_entity_poly.pdbx_strand_id
1 'polypeptide(L)'
;LGLALGGSLDNAVVLDEANVLNPEGLRYPDEFARHKVLDSLGDFKLAGIPIQAKFKMHRAGHDLHKQILLEIFKDPSNYEIVEGSPETRAVAQTKVAAVSSLRAAI
;
A
#
# COMPACT_ATOMS: atom_id res chain seq x y z
N LEU A 1 -6.27 -2.84 -27.12
CA LEU A 1 -6.21 -2.48 -25.69
C LEU A 1 -6.46 -0.99 -25.56
N GLY A 2 -7.31 -0.56 -24.63
CA GLY A 2 -7.69 0.84 -24.39
C GLY A 2 -7.32 1.32 -22.98
N LEU A 3 -6.11 0.99 -22.53
CA LEU A 3 -5.59 1.34 -21.20
C LEU A 3 -4.71 2.60 -21.29
N ALA A 4 -4.54 3.29 -20.15
CA ALA A 4 -3.70 4.47 -20.02
C ALA A 4 -3.99 5.60 -21.05
N LEU A 5 -5.22 5.68 -21.57
CA LEU A 5 -5.61 6.65 -22.59
C LEU A 5 -5.50 8.12 -22.16
N GLY A 6 -5.48 8.37 -20.84
CA GLY A 6 -5.26 9.70 -20.25
C GLY A 6 -3.86 9.89 -19.65
N GLY A 7 -2.92 8.98 -19.91
CA GLY A 7 -1.55 9.09 -19.41
C GLY A 7 -0.80 10.24 -20.08
N SER A 8 -0.14 11.08 -19.29
CA SER A 8 0.75 12.15 -19.76
C SER A 8 1.93 12.31 -18.82
N LEU A 9 2.94 13.09 -19.22
CA LEU A 9 4.07 13.43 -18.35
C LEU A 9 3.63 14.23 -17.10
N ASP A 10 2.45 14.87 -17.12
CA ASP A 10 1.93 15.62 -15.98
C ASP A 10 1.39 14.72 -14.85
N ASN A 11 1.02 13.47 -15.17
CA ASN A 11 0.35 12.55 -14.24
C ASN A 11 1.07 11.22 -14.02
N ALA A 12 2.13 10.96 -14.79
CA ALA A 12 2.93 9.76 -14.66
C ALA A 12 4.42 10.07 -14.82
N VAL A 13 5.24 9.32 -14.09
CA VAL A 13 6.65 9.18 -14.42
C VAL A 13 6.76 8.20 -15.57
N VAL A 14 7.26 8.66 -16.71
CA VAL A 14 7.37 7.85 -17.94
C VAL A 14 8.84 7.52 -18.19
N LEU A 15 9.09 6.26 -18.54
CA LEU A 15 10.43 5.73 -18.81
C LEU A 15 10.54 5.32 -20.29
N ASP A 16 11.69 5.59 -20.90
CA ASP A 16 12.14 4.88 -22.10
C ASP A 16 13.06 3.70 -21.70
N GLU A 17 13.85 3.16 -22.64
CA GLU A 17 14.76 2.05 -22.38
C GLU A 17 15.82 2.34 -21.30
N ALA A 18 16.18 3.60 -21.08
CA ALA A 18 17.29 3.97 -20.20
C ALA A 18 17.04 5.22 -19.33
N ASN A 19 16.02 6.03 -19.63
CA ASN A 19 15.87 7.38 -19.10
C ASN A 19 14.46 7.65 -18.58
N VAL A 20 14.40 8.56 -17.61
CA VAL A 20 13.16 9.24 -17.21
C VAL A 20 12.87 10.35 -18.23
N LEU A 21 11.68 10.33 -18.82
CA LEU A 21 11.29 11.29 -19.87
C LEU A 21 10.73 12.60 -19.31
N ASN A 22 10.34 12.63 -18.03
CA ASN A 22 9.86 13.82 -17.34
C ASN A 22 10.98 14.89 -17.31
N PRO A 23 10.78 16.11 -17.87
CA PRO A 23 11.81 17.16 -17.92
C PRO A 23 12.33 17.59 -16.54
N GLU A 24 11.47 17.54 -15.52
CA GLU A 24 11.78 17.82 -14.12
C GLU A 24 12.51 16.66 -13.41
N GLY A 25 12.61 15.50 -14.06
CA GLY A 25 13.16 14.28 -13.50
C GLY A 25 12.24 13.66 -12.44
N LEU A 26 12.85 13.03 -11.43
CA LEU A 26 12.13 12.45 -10.29
C LEU A 26 12.03 13.46 -9.15
N ARG A 27 10.92 13.41 -8.42
CA ARG A 27 10.72 14.17 -7.18
C ARG A 27 11.61 13.64 -6.06
N TYR A 28 11.87 12.34 -6.07
CA TYR A 28 12.75 11.65 -5.14
C TYR A 28 13.63 10.62 -5.87
N PRO A 29 14.89 10.42 -5.46
CA PRO A 29 15.75 9.39 -6.07
C PRO A 29 15.16 7.97 -6.03
N ASP A 30 14.29 7.69 -5.05
CA ASP A 30 13.62 6.41 -4.80
C ASP A 30 12.11 6.45 -5.09
N GLU A 31 11.65 7.37 -5.96
CA GLU A 31 10.22 7.63 -6.21
C GLU A 31 9.43 6.39 -6.64
N PHE A 32 10.01 5.49 -7.45
CA PHE A 32 9.35 4.23 -7.82
C PHE A 32 9.03 3.34 -6.61
N ALA A 33 9.98 3.23 -5.68
CA ALA A 33 9.79 2.46 -4.45
C ALA A 33 8.77 3.12 -3.54
N ARG A 34 8.82 4.45 -3.41
CA ARG A 34 7.83 5.23 -2.64
C ARG A 34 6.43 5.09 -3.21
N HIS A 35 6.28 5.07 -4.53
CA HIS A 35 4.99 4.84 -5.18
C HIS A 35 4.43 3.45 -4.85
N LYS A 36 5.27 2.41 -4.80
CA LYS A 36 4.83 1.07 -4.36
C LYS A 36 4.43 1.04 -2.88
N VAL A 37 5.08 1.82 -2.02
CA VAL A 37 4.62 2.01 -0.64
C VAL A 37 3.26 2.73 -0.62
N LEU A 38 3.07 3.76 -1.47
CA LEU A 38 1.80 4.48 -1.61
C LEU A 38 0.67 3.57 -2.10
N ASP A 39 0.92 2.73 -3.11
CA ASP A 39 0.00 1.68 -3.58
C ASP A 39 -0.43 0.78 -2.42
N SER A 40 0.54 0.32 -1.62
CA SER A 40 0.29 -0.55 -0.45
C SER A 40 -0.61 0.12 0.59
N LEU A 41 -0.37 1.41 0.88
CA LEU A 41 -1.21 2.17 1.82
C LEU A 41 -2.65 2.32 1.30
N GLY A 42 -2.81 2.55 -0.01
CA GLY A 42 -4.12 2.59 -0.67
C GLY A 42 -4.85 1.26 -0.58
N ASP A 43 -4.18 0.16 -0.94
CA ASP A 43 -4.77 -1.18 -0.90
C ASP A 43 -5.14 -1.61 0.52
N PHE A 44 -4.30 -1.32 1.53
CA PHE A 44 -4.60 -1.64 2.92
C PHE A 44 -5.73 -0.81 3.51
N LYS A 45 -6.00 0.38 2.95
CA LYS A 45 -7.17 1.17 3.34
C LYS A 45 -8.49 0.48 2.98
N LEU A 46 -8.49 -0.42 2.00
CA LEU A 46 -9.67 -1.20 1.59
C LEU A 46 -10.05 -2.29 2.59
N ALA A 47 -9.25 -2.54 3.64
CA ALA A 47 -9.57 -3.48 4.71
C ALA A 47 -10.82 -3.08 5.54
N GLY A 48 -11.34 -1.86 5.39
CA GLY A 48 -12.53 -1.37 6.08
C GLY A 48 -12.29 -0.91 7.52
N ILE A 49 -11.15 -1.28 8.11
CA ILE A 49 -10.67 -0.79 9.40
C ILE A 49 -9.19 -0.38 9.28
N PRO A 50 -8.75 0.69 9.96
CA PRO A 50 -7.33 1.01 10.06
C PRO A 50 -6.53 -0.18 10.58
N ILE A 51 -5.37 -0.42 9.99
CA ILE A 51 -4.48 -1.53 10.37
C ILE A 51 -3.26 -0.96 11.10
N GLN A 52 -2.98 -1.50 12.28
CA GLN A 52 -1.72 -1.32 12.99
C GLN A 52 -0.88 -2.59 12.85
N ALA A 53 0.06 -2.57 11.91
CA ALA A 53 0.92 -3.71 11.63
C ALA A 53 2.26 -3.27 11.04
N LYS A 54 3.23 -4.19 11.04
CA LYS A 54 4.49 -4.05 10.32
C LYS A 54 4.50 -4.98 9.12
N PHE A 55 4.38 -4.42 7.93
CA PHE A 55 4.49 -5.18 6.69
C PHE A 55 5.94 -5.21 6.19
N LYS A 56 6.39 -6.38 5.75
CA LYS A 56 7.61 -6.56 4.95
C LYS A 56 7.21 -7.28 3.68
N MET A 57 7.40 -6.64 2.54
CA MET A 57 6.92 -7.14 1.26
C MET A 57 8.03 -7.03 0.22
N HIS A 58 8.15 -8.02 -0.65
CA HIS A 58 9.15 -8.06 -1.71
C HIS A 58 8.44 -8.18 -3.06
N ARG A 59 8.65 -7.19 -3.95
CA ARG A 59 8.01 -7.14 -5.29
C ARG A 59 6.48 -7.29 -5.25
N ALA A 60 5.85 -6.77 -4.19
CA ALA A 60 4.40 -6.85 -4.04
C ALA A 60 3.68 -5.86 -4.96
N GLY A 61 2.56 -6.30 -5.51
CA GLY A 61 1.57 -5.49 -6.21
C GLY A 61 0.18 -5.71 -5.63
N HIS A 62 -0.82 -5.08 -6.25
CA HIS A 62 -2.20 -5.05 -5.75
C HIS A 62 -2.79 -6.44 -5.44
N ASP A 63 -2.53 -7.44 -6.27
CA ASP A 63 -3.03 -8.80 -6.04
C ASP A 63 -2.47 -9.42 -4.76
N LEU A 64 -1.18 -9.22 -4.49
CA LEU A 64 -0.55 -9.74 -3.28
C LEU A 64 -1.03 -8.98 -2.03
N HIS A 65 -1.25 -7.67 -2.13
CA HIS A 65 -1.84 -6.88 -1.04
C HIS A 65 -3.25 -7.36 -0.69
N LYS A 66 -4.07 -7.68 -1.70
CA LYS A 66 -5.39 -8.29 -1.48
C LYS A 66 -5.28 -9.66 -0.80
N GLN A 67 -4.40 -10.53 -1.29
CA GLN A 67 -4.25 -11.89 -0.76
C GLN A 67 -3.82 -11.90 0.71
N ILE A 68 -2.85 -11.05 1.09
CA ILE A 68 -2.40 -11.00 2.49
C ILE A 68 -3.51 -10.50 3.42
N LEU A 69 -4.31 -9.51 3.00
CA LEU A 69 -5.45 -9.06 3.79
C LEU A 69 -6.51 -10.16 3.94
N LEU A 70 -6.83 -10.87 2.85
CA LEU A 70 -7.77 -11.99 2.91
C LEU A 70 -7.29 -13.07 3.88
N GLU A 71 -5.99 -13.41 3.87
CA GLU A 71 -5.46 -14.43 4.79
C GLU A 71 -5.44 -13.95 6.25
N ILE A 72 -5.13 -12.67 6.51
CA ILE A 72 -5.24 -12.09 7.86
C ILE A 72 -6.68 -12.20 8.37
N PHE A 73 -7.66 -11.74 7.59
CA PHE A 73 -9.06 -11.65 8.05
C PHE A 73 -9.84 -12.96 7.99
N LYS A 74 -9.28 -14.00 7.38
CA LYS A 74 -9.87 -15.34 7.32
C LYS A 74 -9.97 -16.02 8.69
N ASP A 75 -9.08 -15.70 9.61
CA ASP A 75 -9.05 -16.27 10.97
C ASP A 75 -8.93 -15.15 12.02
N PRO A 76 -9.92 -14.99 12.93
CA PRO A 76 -9.87 -14.02 14.00
C PRO A 76 -8.67 -14.15 14.96
N SER A 77 -7.94 -15.26 14.96
CA SER A 77 -6.72 -15.43 15.76
C SER A 77 -5.50 -14.69 15.19
N ASN A 78 -5.55 -14.27 13.91
CA ASN A 78 -4.48 -13.53 13.25
C ASN A 78 -4.46 -12.03 13.60
N TYR A 79 -5.52 -11.52 14.23
CA TYR A 79 -5.64 -10.10 14.56
C TYR A 79 -6.47 -9.85 15.81
N GLU A 80 -6.27 -8.70 16.41
CA GLU A 80 -7.07 -8.20 17.52
C GLU A 80 -7.69 -6.85 17.12
N ILE A 81 -8.96 -6.64 17.45
CA ILE A 81 -9.60 -5.33 17.29
C ILE A 81 -9.36 -4.53 18.55
N VAL A 82 -8.56 -3.48 18.44
CA VAL A 82 -8.21 -2.57 19.54
C VAL A 82 -8.87 -1.21 19.35
N GLU A 83 -9.10 -0.49 20.44
CA GLU A 83 -9.45 0.93 20.35
C GLU A 83 -8.23 1.75 19.94
N GLY A 84 -8.36 2.57 18.89
CA GLY A 84 -7.29 3.49 18.50
C GLY A 84 -7.01 4.50 19.61
N SER A 85 -5.74 4.86 19.81
CA SER A 85 -5.36 5.93 20.75
C SER A 85 -5.76 7.30 20.18
N PRO A 86 -5.80 8.39 20.99
CA PRO A 86 -6.06 9.74 20.48
C PRO A 86 -5.13 10.14 19.32
N GLU A 87 -3.87 9.72 19.36
CA GLU A 87 -2.87 9.95 18.32
C GLU A 87 -3.17 9.15 17.04
N THR A 88 -3.66 7.92 17.18
CA THR A 88 -4.10 7.08 16.05
C THR A 88 -5.43 7.56 15.46
N ARG A 89 -6.32 8.11 16.30
CA ARG A 89 -7.63 8.66 15.92
C ARG A 89 -7.54 9.93 15.09
N ALA A 90 -6.48 10.74 15.27
CA ALA A 90 -6.23 11.95 14.48
C ALA A 90 -5.95 11.63 13.00
N VAL A 91 -5.44 10.42 12.69
CA VAL A 91 -5.14 9.97 11.32
C VAL A 91 -6.24 9.05 10.77
N ALA A 92 -6.97 8.34 11.64
CA ALA A 92 -8.14 7.55 11.24
C ALA A 92 -9.16 7.46 12.38
N GLN A 93 -10.29 8.17 12.24
CA GLN A 93 -11.42 8.08 13.16
C GLN A 93 -12.10 6.69 13.05
N THR A 94 -11.63 5.61 13.71
CA THR A 94 -12.35 4.32 13.98
C THR A 94 -11.43 3.31 14.73
N LYS A 95 -12.02 2.26 15.33
CA LYS A 95 -11.36 1.03 15.86
C LYS A 95 -10.29 0.49 14.89
N VAL A 96 -9.18 -0.02 15.43
CA VAL A 96 -7.99 -0.44 14.67
C VAL A 96 -7.81 -1.95 14.78
N ALA A 97 -7.44 -2.65 13.70
CA ALA A 97 -6.97 -4.03 13.80
C ALA A 97 -5.46 -4.06 14.03
N ALA A 98 -5.03 -4.69 15.12
CA ALA A 98 -3.64 -5.04 15.39
C ALA A 98 -3.38 -6.46 14.86
N VAL A 99 -2.43 -6.61 13.93
CA VAL A 99 -2.12 -7.92 13.35
C VAL A 99 -0.95 -8.55 14.10
N SER A 100 -1.15 -9.77 14.63
CA SER A 100 -0.13 -10.53 15.35
C SER A 100 0.85 -11.18 14.36
N SER A 101 1.80 -10.38 13.85
CA SER A 101 2.96 -10.82 13.05
C SER A 101 2.70 -11.99 12.07
N LEU A 102 2.05 -11.72 10.95
CA LEU A 102 1.95 -12.71 9.88
C LEU A 102 3.27 -12.78 9.12
N ARG A 103 3.98 -13.91 9.18
CA ARG A 103 5.03 -14.24 8.20
C ARG A 103 4.36 -14.85 6.97
N ALA A 104 3.80 -14.00 6.11
CA ALA A 104 3.40 -14.43 4.78
C ALA A 104 4.65 -14.65 3.93
N ALA A 105 5.04 -15.91 3.72
CA ALA A 105 5.83 -16.30 2.56
C ALA A 105 4.83 -16.62 1.45
N ILE A 106 4.49 -15.61 0.65
CA ILE A 106 3.79 -15.77 -0.62
C ILE A 106 4.77 -15.33 -1.71
#